data_AF-A0A1M2VFD1-F1
#
_entry.id   AF-A0A1M2VFD1-F1
#
_cell.length_a   1.000
_cell.length_b   1.000
_cell.length_c   1.000
_cell.angle_alpha   90.00
_cell.angle_beta   90.00
_cell.angle_gamma   90.00
#
_symmetry.space_group_name_H-M   'P 1'
#
loop_
_entity.id
_entity.type
_entity.pdbx_description
1 polymer ?
#
loop_
_entity_poly.entity_id
_entity_poly.type
_entity_poly.pdbx_seq_one_letter_code
_entity_poly.pdbx_strand_id
1 'polypeptide(L)'
;MPFERDPTALLADEFRKLALDSGWGKKSAKFKKERTKFYGGAVAQDFTTFWGSNASRLDAWQDLCRHLGITDVPSSIKNCKLALKPFYVNLVDLVDSKRQGTKPKIFSSAGQLATYIQNTGKIFPKEQAKANPLLRQFLVVVFG
;
A
#
# COMPACT_ATOMS: atom_id res chain seq x y z
N MET A 1 -20.94 -4.68 -17.24
CA MET A 1 -20.98 -4.81 -15.77
C MET A 1 -19.81 -4.04 -15.19
N PRO A 2 -19.93 -3.40 -14.01
CA PRO A 2 -18.77 -2.81 -13.34
C PRO A 2 -17.78 -3.92 -12.96
N PHE A 3 -16.48 -3.59 -12.97
CA PHE A 3 -15.44 -4.50 -12.50
C PHE A 3 -15.60 -4.74 -10.99
N GLU A 4 -15.73 -6.00 -10.61
CA GLU A 4 -15.86 -6.42 -9.20
C GLU A 4 -14.50 -6.89 -8.67
N ARG A 5 -14.12 -6.40 -7.47
CA ARG A 5 -12.88 -6.80 -6.81
C ARG A 5 -13.06 -8.14 -6.11
N ASP A 6 -12.09 -9.03 -6.28
CA ASP A 6 -11.96 -10.29 -5.56
C ASP A 6 -11.09 -10.05 -4.33
N PRO A 7 -11.64 -10.06 -3.09
CA PRO A 7 -10.91 -9.74 -1.88
C PRO A 7 -9.75 -10.70 -1.57
N THR A 8 -9.67 -11.85 -2.26
CA THR A 8 -8.61 -12.86 -2.06
C THR A 8 -7.46 -12.76 -3.07
N ALA A 9 -7.67 -12.10 -4.22
CA ALA A 9 -6.66 -11.98 -5.27
C ALA A 9 -5.74 -10.76 -5.07
N LEU A 10 -4.46 -10.86 -5.43
CA LEU A 10 -3.55 -9.71 -5.37
C LEU A 10 -4.06 -8.54 -6.23
N LEU A 11 -3.88 -7.30 -5.75
CA LEU A 11 -4.29 -6.10 -6.51
C LEU A 11 -3.65 -6.05 -7.92
N ALA A 12 -2.45 -6.61 -8.07
CA ALA A 12 -1.80 -6.70 -9.38
C ALA A 12 -2.51 -7.66 -10.35
N ASP A 13 -3.06 -8.76 -9.85
CA ASP A 13 -3.80 -9.74 -10.64
C ASP A 13 -5.18 -9.21 -11.01
N GLU A 14 -5.86 -8.53 -10.07
CA GLU A 14 -7.11 -7.82 -10.34
C GLU A 14 -6.94 -6.77 -11.44
N PHE A 15 -5.91 -5.93 -11.33
CA PHE A 15 -5.64 -4.92 -12.36
C PHE A 15 -5.31 -5.57 -13.71
N ARG A 16 -4.59 -6.70 -13.71
CA ARG A 16 -4.28 -7.43 -14.94
C ARG A 16 -5.56 -7.93 -15.63
N LYS A 17 -6.52 -8.49 -14.88
CA LYS A 17 -7.82 -8.90 -15.41
C LYS A 17 -8.57 -7.70 -15.99
N LEU A 18 -8.70 -6.61 -15.22
CA LEU A 18 -9.34 -5.36 -15.68
C LEU A 18 -8.72 -4.81 -16.98
N ALA A 19 -7.40 -4.81 -17.07
CA ALA A 19 -6.69 -4.31 -18.24
C ALA A 19 -6.91 -5.18 -19.48
N LEU A 20 -7.03 -6.51 -19.32
CA LEU A 20 -7.35 -7.43 -20.41
C LEU A 20 -8.78 -7.21 -20.91
N ASP A 21 -9.75 -7.15 -20.00
CA ASP A 21 -11.17 -6.94 -20.34
C ASP A 21 -11.40 -5.59 -21.01
N SER A 22 -10.60 -4.59 -20.63
CA SER A 22 -10.67 -3.24 -21.21
C SER A 22 -9.82 -3.05 -22.47
N GLY A 23 -9.10 -4.08 -22.92
CA GLY A 23 -8.24 -4.03 -24.12
C GLY A 23 -7.05 -3.06 -23.99
N TRP A 24 -6.54 -2.78 -22.80
CA TRP A 24 -5.47 -1.80 -22.60
C TRP A 24 -4.09 -2.39 -22.90
N GLY A 25 -3.40 -1.84 -23.90
CA GLY A 25 -2.02 -2.22 -24.19
C GLY A 25 -1.08 -1.89 -23.01
N LYS A 26 -0.28 -2.86 -22.56
CA LYS A 26 0.58 -2.81 -21.34
C LYS A 26 1.56 -1.63 -21.26
N LYS A 27 1.89 -1.00 -22.39
CA LYS A 27 2.79 0.16 -22.46
C LYS A 27 2.06 1.48 -22.77
N SER A 28 0.75 1.43 -22.99
CA SER A 28 -0.03 2.62 -23.31
C SER A 28 -0.08 3.59 -22.13
N ALA A 29 -0.17 4.89 -22.42
CA ALA A 29 -0.39 5.91 -21.41
C ALA A 29 -1.68 5.62 -20.60
N LYS A 30 -2.72 5.09 -21.27
CA LYS A 30 -3.97 4.66 -20.65
C LYS A 30 -3.75 3.57 -19.61
N PHE A 31 -3.01 2.51 -19.93
CA PHE A 31 -2.70 1.43 -18.98
C PHE A 31 -1.99 1.98 -17.74
N LYS A 32 -0.97 2.84 -17.91
CA LYS A 32 -0.24 3.44 -16.78
C LYS A 32 -1.16 4.31 -15.91
N LYS A 33 -1.99 5.16 -16.53
CA LYS A 33 -2.93 6.04 -15.84
C LYS A 33 -3.96 5.25 -15.03
N GLU A 34 -4.61 4.29 -15.67
CA GLU A 34 -5.64 3.48 -15.01
C GLU A 34 -5.05 2.57 -13.94
N ARG A 35 -3.81 2.10 -14.10
CA ARG A 35 -3.10 1.35 -13.06
C ARG A 35 -2.89 2.15 -11.79
N THR A 36 -2.37 3.37 -11.94
CA THR A 36 -2.16 4.29 -10.82
C THR A 36 -3.49 4.66 -10.14
N LYS A 37 -4.55 4.87 -10.92
CA LYS A 37 -5.90 5.13 -10.41
C LYS A 37 -6.45 3.93 -9.63
N PHE A 38 -6.31 2.73 -10.20
CA PHE A 38 -6.76 1.47 -9.60
C PHE A 38 -6.08 1.22 -8.26
N TYR A 39 -4.75 1.21 -8.22
CA TYR A 39 -4.03 1.03 -6.95
C TYR A 39 -4.37 2.12 -5.95
N GLY A 40 -4.51 3.36 -6.42
CA GLY A 40 -4.93 4.46 -5.59
C GLY A 40 -6.24 4.22 -4.84
N GLY A 41 -7.29 3.83 -5.56
CA GLY A 41 -8.59 3.52 -4.96
C GLY A 41 -8.55 2.26 -4.09
N ALA A 42 -7.99 1.17 -4.62
CA ALA A 42 -7.97 -0.13 -3.97
C ALA A 42 -7.18 -0.12 -2.67
N VAL A 43 -5.95 0.42 -2.68
CA VAL A 43 -5.12 0.52 -1.47
C VAL A 43 -5.76 1.45 -0.44
N ALA A 44 -6.33 2.58 -0.84
CA ALA A 44 -6.98 3.48 0.10
C ALA A 44 -8.18 2.82 0.79
N GLN A 45 -8.99 2.08 0.02
CA GLN A 45 -10.14 1.33 0.55
C GLN A 45 -9.68 0.22 1.51
N ASP A 46 -8.74 -0.64 1.08
CA ASP A 46 -8.29 -1.79 1.87
C ASP A 46 -7.57 -1.35 3.13
N PHE A 47 -6.68 -0.36 3.01
CA PHE A 47 -5.98 0.18 4.16
C PHE A 47 -6.95 0.76 5.20
N THR A 48 -7.96 1.51 4.76
CA THR A 48 -8.98 2.07 5.65
C THR A 48 -9.84 0.96 6.27
N THR A 49 -10.09 -0.13 5.55
CA THR A 49 -10.80 -1.29 6.08
C THR A 49 -10.00 -2.00 7.18
N PHE A 50 -8.69 -2.14 7.01
CA PHE A 50 -7.84 -2.86 7.97
C PHE A 50 -7.41 -2.03 9.18
N TRP A 51 -7.06 -0.75 8.98
CA TRP A 51 -6.46 0.09 10.01
C TRP A 51 -7.23 1.39 10.27
N GLY A 52 -8.28 1.67 9.48
CA GLY A 52 -9.01 2.92 9.57
C GLY A 52 -8.22 4.13 9.08
N SER A 53 -8.75 5.31 9.37
CA SER A 53 -8.17 6.62 9.03
C SER A 53 -7.95 7.53 10.25
N ASN A 54 -8.38 7.10 11.44
CA ASN A 54 -8.27 7.88 12.66
C ASN A 54 -6.86 7.73 13.29
N ALA A 55 -6.04 8.77 13.14
CA ALA A 55 -4.67 8.80 13.66
C ALA A 55 -4.56 8.70 15.19
N SER A 56 -5.63 8.92 15.93
CA SER A 56 -5.68 8.87 17.39
C SER A 56 -5.99 7.45 17.93
N ARG A 57 -6.21 6.47 17.05
CA ARG A 57 -6.45 5.07 17.41
C ARG A 57 -5.14 4.33 17.63
N LEU A 58 -4.73 4.18 18.91
CA LEU A 58 -3.51 3.47 19.28
C LEU A 58 -3.49 2.03 18.75
N ASP A 59 -4.61 1.33 18.84
CA ASP A 59 -4.77 -0.04 18.39
C ASP A 59 -4.47 -0.21 16.90
N ALA A 60 -4.84 0.76 16.05
CA ALA A 60 -4.49 0.75 14.62
C ALA A 60 -2.98 0.84 14.39
N TRP A 61 -2.28 1.70 15.13
CA TRP A 61 -0.82 1.81 15.06
C TRP A 61 -0.11 0.56 15.58
N GLN A 62 -0.64 -0.04 16.65
CA GLN A 62 -0.12 -1.27 17.21
C GLN A 62 -0.32 -2.45 16.25
N ASP A 63 -1.46 -2.55 15.58
CA ASP A 63 -1.68 -3.57 14.55
C ASP A 63 -0.74 -3.40 13.36
N LEU A 64 -0.48 -2.17 12.90
CA LEU A 64 0.57 -1.92 11.89
C LEU A 64 1.95 -2.39 12.36
N CYS A 65 2.32 -2.11 13.61
CA CYS A 65 3.59 -2.57 14.18
C CYS A 65 3.67 -4.11 14.14
N ARG A 66 2.64 -4.81 14.62
CA ARG A 66 2.58 -6.28 14.58
C ARG A 66 2.62 -6.80 13.16
N HIS A 67 1.86 -6.20 12.25
CA HIS A 67 1.80 -6.61 10.85
C HIS A 67 3.17 -6.53 10.19
N LEU A 68 3.94 -5.48 10.49
CA LEU A 68 5.30 -5.29 9.98
C LEU A 68 6.38 -6.08 10.75
N GLY A 69 6.01 -6.83 11.78
CA GLY A 69 6.90 -7.76 12.49
C GLY A 69 7.57 -7.21 13.73
N ILE A 70 7.10 -6.07 14.26
CA ILE A 70 7.54 -5.58 15.57
C ILE A 70 6.88 -6.45 16.65
N THR A 71 7.70 -7.18 17.41
CA THR A 71 7.25 -8.05 18.51
C THR A 71 6.99 -7.26 19.79
N ASP A 72 7.88 -6.32 20.13
CA ASP A 72 7.75 -5.44 21.29
C ASP A 72 6.93 -4.20 20.92
N VAL A 73 5.61 -4.42 20.80
CA VAL A 73 4.68 -3.42 20.32
C VAL A 73 4.57 -2.25 21.32
N PRO A 74 4.86 -1.01 20.90
CA PRO A 74 4.84 0.13 21.82
C PRO A 74 3.44 0.45 22.36
N SER A 75 3.38 1.02 23.56
CA SER A 75 2.14 1.41 24.26
C SER A 75 1.64 2.82 23.94
N SER A 76 2.30 3.55 23.02
CA SER A 76 1.89 4.90 22.62
C SER A 76 2.00 5.11 21.11
N ILE A 77 1.14 5.99 20.57
CA ILE A 77 1.10 6.32 19.14
C ILE A 77 2.44 6.92 18.69
N LYS A 78 3.02 7.79 19.52
CA LYS A 78 4.33 8.41 19.26
C LYS A 78 5.40 7.33 19.09
N ASN A 79 5.44 6.35 19.99
CA ASN A 79 6.45 5.29 19.96
C ASN A 79 6.19 4.32 18.81
N CYS A 80 4.93 3.99 18.49
CA CYS A 80 4.61 3.20 17.30
C CYS A 80 5.12 3.88 16.02
N LYS A 81 4.85 5.18 15.84
CA LYS A 81 5.35 5.95 14.69
C LYS A 81 6.87 5.92 14.60
N LEU A 82 7.56 6.05 15.74
CA LEU A 82 9.03 5.97 15.78
C LEU A 82 9.53 4.57 15.39
N ALA A 83 8.92 3.52 15.93
CA ALA A 83 9.27 2.14 15.63
C ALA A 83 9.01 1.77 14.15
N LEU A 84 8.03 2.42 13.50
CA LEU A 84 7.70 2.22 12.09
C LEU A 84 8.59 3.01 11.11
N LYS A 85 9.33 4.03 11.55
CA LYS A 85 10.19 4.84 10.67
C LYS A 85 11.20 4.04 9.82
N PRO A 86 11.88 3.00 10.34
CA PRO A 86 12.84 2.23 9.54
C PRO A 86 12.16 1.23 8.58
N PHE A 87 10.84 1.08 8.60
CA PHE A 87 10.12 0.13 7.75
C PHE A 87 9.77 0.76 6.40
N TYR A 88 10.60 0.48 5.40
CA TYR A 88 10.29 0.81 4.02
C TYR A 88 9.48 -0.33 3.40
N VAL A 89 8.22 -0.06 3.04
CA VAL A 89 7.29 -1.05 2.46
C VAL A 89 6.49 -0.42 1.33
N ASN A 90 6.16 -1.19 0.29
CA ASN A 90 5.25 -0.74 -0.75
C ASN A 90 3.79 -0.84 -0.25
N LEU A 91 3.00 0.22 -0.46
CA LEU A 91 1.62 0.27 0.04
C LEU A 91 0.67 -0.76 -0.61
N VAL A 92 0.90 -1.13 -1.87
CA VAL A 92 0.15 -2.22 -2.52
C VAL A 92 0.46 -3.55 -1.82
N ASP A 93 1.75 -3.84 -1.60
CA ASP A 93 2.18 -5.06 -0.92
C ASP A 93 1.75 -5.10 0.56
N LEU A 94 1.66 -3.93 1.21
CA LEU A 94 1.20 -3.82 2.59
C LEU A 94 -0.25 -4.29 2.75
N VAL A 95 -1.16 -3.83 1.88
CA VAL A 95 -2.56 -4.26 1.93
C VAL A 95 -2.73 -5.69 1.41
N ASP A 96 -2.02 -6.08 0.35
CA ASP A 96 -2.09 -7.44 -0.20
C ASP A 96 -1.61 -8.48 0.83
N SER A 97 -0.53 -8.21 1.56
CA SER A 97 -0.07 -9.10 2.62
C SER A 97 -1.10 -9.25 3.75
N LYS A 98 -1.81 -8.16 4.12
CA LYS A 98 -2.87 -8.22 5.13
C LYS A 98 -4.06 -9.05 4.63
N ARG A 99 -4.43 -8.92 3.36
CA ARG A 99 -5.49 -9.74 2.70
C ARG A 99 -5.14 -11.22 2.70
N GLN A 100 -3.87 -11.54 2.44
CA GLN A 100 -3.39 -12.92 2.35
C GLN A 100 -3.00 -13.54 3.68
N GLY A 101 -3.01 -12.79 4.78
CA GLY A 101 -2.50 -13.25 6.07
C GLY A 101 -0.98 -13.50 6.07
N THR A 102 -0.25 -12.85 5.17
CA THR A 102 1.22 -12.95 5.05
C THR A 102 1.91 -11.69 5.56
N LYS A 103 3.25 -11.70 5.56
CA LYS A 103 4.06 -10.52 5.89
C LYS A 103 4.46 -9.78 4.62
N PRO A 104 4.40 -8.44 4.59
CA PRO A 104 4.85 -7.68 3.44
C PRO A 104 6.38 -7.73 3.32
N LYS A 105 6.88 -7.50 2.10
CA LYS A 105 8.31 -7.30 1.87
C LYS A 105 8.76 -5.98 2.49
N ILE A 106 9.74 -6.04 3.38
CA ILE A 106 10.41 -4.88 3.95
C ILE A 106 11.71 -4.63 3.18
N PHE A 107 11.95 -3.38 2.81
CA PHE A 107 13.16 -2.94 2.11
C PHE A 107 14.13 -2.32 3.12
N SER A 108 15.44 -2.46 2.87
CA SER A 108 16.45 -1.91 3.79
C SER A 108 16.65 -0.40 3.64
N SER A 109 16.16 0.20 2.56
CA SER A 109 16.23 1.64 2.34
C SER A 109 15.10 2.18 1.47
N ALA A 110 14.86 3.49 1.57
CA ALA A 110 13.94 4.20 0.68
C ALA A 110 14.34 4.07 -0.80
N GLY A 111 15.65 4.05 -1.10
CA GLY A 111 16.15 3.87 -2.47
C GLY A 111 15.79 2.50 -3.05
N GLN A 112 15.95 1.42 -2.27
CA GLN A 112 15.54 0.08 -2.72
C GLN A 112 14.02 -0.01 -2.94
N LEU A 113 13.23 0.61 -2.06
CA LEU A 113 11.78 0.70 -2.24
C LEU A 113 11.43 1.49 -3.52
N ALA A 114 12.10 2.61 -3.79
CA ALA A 114 11.89 3.40 -5.00
C ALA A 114 12.21 2.60 -6.27
N THR A 115 13.36 1.91 -6.33
CA THR A 115 13.71 1.02 -7.45
C THR A 115 12.67 -0.07 -7.65
N TYR A 116 12.19 -0.68 -6.56
CA TYR A 116 11.12 -1.68 -6.63
C TYR A 116 9.81 -1.10 -7.18
N ILE A 117 9.40 0.09 -6.74
CA ILE A 117 8.19 0.77 -7.24
C ILE A 117 8.33 1.06 -8.74
N GLN A 118 9.49 1.57 -9.18
CA GLN A 118 9.75 1.85 -10.59
C GLN A 118 9.71 0.58 -11.46
N ASN A 119 10.36 -0.50 -11.00
CA ASN A 119 10.43 -1.76 -11.74
C ASN A 119 9.07 -2.46 -11.83
N THR A 120 8.29 -2.44 -10.75
CA THR A 120 7.00 -3.14 -10.71
C THR A 120 5.86 -2.29 -11.24
N GLY A 121 5.95 -0.96 -11.16
CA GLY A 121 4.85 -0.04 -11.41
C GLY A 121 3.76 -0.06 -10.33
N LYS A 122 4.03 -0.61 -9.14
CA LYS A 122 3.14 -0.57 -7.96
C LYS A 122 3.16 0.81 -7.31
N ILE A 123 2.72 1.82 -8.07
CA ILE A 123 2.72 3.22 -7.68
C ILE A 123 1.43 3.54 -6.94
N PHE A 124 1.56 4.13 -5.74
CA PHE A 124 0.44 4.70 -5.00
C PHE A 124 0.51 6.24 -5.05
N PRO A 125 -0.57 6.95 -5.43
CA PRO A 125 -0.57 8.40 -5.54
C PRO A 125 -0.32 9.11 -4.20
N LYS A 126 0.66 10.01 -4.18
CA LYS A 126 1.01 10.83 -3.00
C LYS A 126 -0.19 11.58 -2.42
N GLU A 127 -1.05 12.15 -3.28
CA GLU A 127 -2.20 12.94 -2.80
C GLU A 127 -3.24 12.08 -2.06
N GLN A 128 -3.44 10.83 -2.48
CA GLN A 128 -4.33 9.91 -1.76
C GLN A 128 -3.72 9.41 -0.45
N ALA A 129 -2.39 9.26 -0.40
CA ALA A 129 -1.71 8.93 0.85
C ALA A 129 -1.86 10.02 1.92
N LYS A 130 -1.92 11.30 1.51
CA LYS A 130 -2.11 12.41 2.44
C LYS A 130 -3.51 12.43 3.07
N ALA A 131 -4.50 11.81 2.44
CA ALA A 131 -5.87 11.76 2.96
C ALA A 131 -6.03 10.83 4.17
N ASN A 132 -5.08 9.90 4.39
CA ASN A 132 -5.06 9.04 5.57
C ASN A 132 -3.74 9.23 6.35
N PRO A 133 -3.78 9.77 7.58
CA PRO A 133 -2.56 10.02 8.36
C PRO A 133 -1.70 8.78 8.66
N LEU A 134 -2.30 7.59 8.72
CA LEU A 134 -1.57 6.34 8.91
C LEU A 134 -0.82 5.96 7.62
N LEU A 135 -1.47 6.07 6.45
CA LEU A 135 -0.82 5.83 5.15
C LEU A 135 0.37 6.78 4.93
N ARG A 136 0.21 8.05 5.30
CA ARG A 136 1.26 9.07 5.17
C ARG A 136 2.58 8.66 5.84
N GLN A 137 2.54 7.83 6.89
CA GLN A 137 3.73 7.33 7.59
C GLN A 137 4.71 6.57 6.67
N PHE A 138 4.22 5.96 5.59
CA PHE A 138 5.02 5.06 4.73
C PHE A 138 5.45 5.71 3.41
N LEU A 139 5.23 7.01 3.23
CA LEU A 139 5.58 7.69 1.99
C LEU A 139 7.10 7.83 1.83
N VAL A 140 7.58 7.51 0.62
CA VAL A 140 8.96 7.76 0.17
C VAL A 140 8.96 8.58 -1.12
N VAL A 141 10.07 9.25 -1.41
CA VAL A 141 10.31 9.89 -2.72
C VAL A 141 10.70 8.80 -3.72
N VAL A 142 9.98 8.73 -4.85
CA VAL A 142 10.18 7.69 -5.88
C VAL A 142 10.73 8.29 -7.18
N PHE A 143 10.32 9.52 -7.51
CA PHE A 143 10.78 10.27 -8.68
C PHE A 143 11.32 11.60 -8.16
N GLY A 144 12.62 11.81 -8.35
CA GLY A 144 13.36 13.01 -7.97
C GLY A 144 14.25 13.44 -9.12
#